data_AF-A0A958HVG6-F1
#
_entry.id   AF-A0A958HVG6-F1
#
_cell.length_a   1.000
_cell.length_b   1.000
_cell.length_c   1.000
_cell.angle_alpha   90.00
_cell.angle_beta   90.00
_cell.angle_gamma   90.00
#
_symmetry.space_group_name_H-M   'P 1'
#
loop_
_entity.id
_entity.type
_entity.pdbx_description
1 polymer ?
#
loop_
_entity_poly.entity_id
_entity_poly.type
_entity_poly.pdbx_seq_one_letter_code
_entity_poly.pdbx_strand_id
1 'polypeptide(L)'
;RDGWTARYIFPGGYVPTLAEMADGAGEVGFSVLDVENLRLHYARTLDCWLENYEQNADKVREMFDESFVRRWRLFLASSSAGFRYSLTRLFQMTFTHGLNNQLPVTRDHVYSHETSAATF
;
A
#
# COMPACT_ATOMS: atom_id res chain seq x y z
N ARG A 1 -14.88 -0.50 9.50
CA ARG A 1 -13.97 0.67 9.40
C ARG A 1 -13.23 0.81 10.71
N ASP A 2 -11.91 0.97 10.69
CA ASP A 2 -11.11 1.15 11.91
C ASP A 2 -11.22 2.60 12.42
N GLY A 3 -12.00 2.80 13.48
CA GLY A 3 -12.21 4.11 14.08
C GLY A 3 -11.00 4.65 14.84
N TRP A 4 -10.09 3.77 15.27
CA TRP A 4 -8.90 4.19 16.01
C TRP A 4 -7.86 4.81 15.05
N THR A 5 -7.51 4.12 13.97
CA THR A 5 -6.57 4.65 12.97
C THR A 5 -7.08 5.95 12.33
N ALA A 6 -8.38 6.03 12.05
CA ALA A 6 -8.99 7.25 11.52
C ALA A 6 -8.96 8.43 12.50
N ARG A 7 -8.93 8.18 13.82
CA ARG A 7 -8.88 9.25 14.82
C ARG A 7 -7.45 9.71 15.11
N TYR A 8 -6.50 8.77 15.16
CA TYR A 8 -5.18 9.02 15.73
C TYR A 8 -4.04 9.03 14.73
N ILE A 9 -4.20 8.45 13.54
CA ILE A 9 -3.12 8.30 12.55
C ILE A 9 -3.47 9.03 11.25
N PHE A 10 -4.64 8.75 10.67
CA PHE A 10 -5.09 9.35 9.40
C PHE A 10 -6.51 9.95 9.48
N PRO A 11 -6.67 11.13 10.11
CA PRO A 11 -7.93 11.87 10.10
C PRO A 11 -8.44 12.12 8.69
N GLY A 12 -9.69 11.73 8.41
CA GLY A 12 -10.30 11.84 7.08
C GLY A 12 -9.82 10.78 6.07
N GLY A 13 -8.89 9.90 6.47
CA GLY A 13 -8.38 8.83 5.62
C GLY A 13 -9.50 7.91 5.13
N TYR A 14 -9.45 7.62 3.83
CA TYR A 14 -10.30 6.66 3.17
C TYR A 14 -9.46 5.75 2.27
N VAL A 15 -9.69 4.45 2.36
CA VAL A 15 -9.08 3.45 1.47
C VAL A 15 -10.20 2.91 0.59
N PRO A 16 -10.21 3.24 -0.71
CA PRO A 16 -11.24 2.75 -1.61
C PRO A 16 -11.13 1.25 -1.80
N THR A 17 -12.27 0.62 -2.05
CA THR A 17 -12.36 -0.78 -2.47
C THR A 17 -11.92 -0.93 -3.93
N LEU A 18 -11.59 -2.16 -4.34
CA LEU A 18 -11.29 -2.45 -5.74
C LEU A 18 -12.47 -2.11 -6.66
N ALA A 19 -13.70 -2.31 -6.18
CA ALA A 19 -14.91 -1.97 -6.92
C ALA A 19 -15.00 -0.46 -7.19
N GLU A 20 -14.86 0.37 -6.16
CA GLU A 20 -14.90 1.84 -6.32
C GLU A 20 -13.80 2.36 -7.25
N MET A 21 -12.60 1.78 -7.18
CA MET A 21 -11.52 2.15 -8.09
C MET A 21 -11.81 1.75 -9.55
N ALA A 22 -12.37 0.56 -9.77
CA ALA A 22 -12.74 0.09 -11.11
C ALA A 22 -13.91 0.88 -11.69
N ASP A 23 -14.95 1.13 -10.89
CA ASP A 23 -16.12 1.91 -11.30
C ASP A 23 -15.72 3.34 -11.66
N GLY A 24 -14.96 4.02 -10.79
CA GLY A 24 -14.49 5.38 -11.05
C GLY A 24 -13.60 5.48 -12.30
N ALA A 25 -12.76 4.47 -12.56
CA ALA A 25 -11.96 4.42 -13.78
C ALA A 25 -12.85 4.27 -15.03
N GLY A 26 -13.86 3.41 -14.97
CA GLY A 26 -14.80 3.21 -16.06
C GLY A 26 -15.61 4.46 -16.40
N GLU A 27 -16.07 5.21 -15.38
CA GLU A 27 -16.84 6.45 -15.56
C GLU A 27 -16.11 7.53 -16.36
N VAL A 28 -14.78 7.56 -16.27
CA VAL A 28 -13.93 8.53 -16.98
C VAL A 28 -13.23 7.94 -18.21
N GLY A 29 -13.68 6.77 -18.70
CA GLY A 29 -13.22 6.20 -19.97
C GLY A 29 -11.92 5.40 -19.91
N PHE A 30 -11.45 5.04 -18.71
CA PHE A 30 -10.33 4.11 -18.55
C PHE A 30 -10.81 2.65 -18.56
N SER A 31 -10.07 1.81 -19.28
CA SER A 31 -10.19 0.35 -19.22
C SER A 31 -9.11 -0.23 -18.32
N VAL A 32 -9.50 -1.10 -17.39
CA VAL A 32 -8.56 -1.85 -16.54
C VAL A 32 -7.82 -2.87 -17.38
N LEU A 33 -6.49 -2.80 -17.37
CA LEU A 33 -5.61 -3.76 -18.05
C LEU A 33 -5.08 -4.84 -17.11
N ASP A 34 -4.76 -4.46 -15.88
CA ASP A 34 -4.21 -5.36 -14.89
C ASP A 34 -4.53 -4.92 -13.47
N VAL A 35 -4.62 -5.90 -12.56
CA VAL A 35 -4.74 -5.69 -11.11
C VAL A 35 -3.83 -6.66 -10.39
N GLU A 36 -2.80 -6.15 -9.73
CA GLU A 36 -1.88 -6.93 -8.91
C GLU A 36 -2.09 -6.63 -7.43
N ASN A 37 -2.21 -7.69 -6.61
CA ASN A 37 -2.42 -7.56 -5.16
C ASN A 37 -1.10 -7.78 -4.40
N LEU A 38 -0.54 -6.70 -3.87
CA LEU A 38 0.72 -6.67 -3.15
C LEU A 38 0.55 -6.76 -1.62
N ARG A 39 -0.61 -7.24 -1.14
CA ARG A 39 -0.96 -7.33 0.30
C ARG A 39 0.17 -7.85 1.19
N LEU A 40 0.80 -8.97 0.83
CA LEU A 40 1.85 -9.57 1.67
C LEU A 40 3.18 -8.82 1.59
N HIS A 41 3.45 -8.12 0.50
CA HIS A 41 4.61 -7.24 0.40
C HIS A 41 4.48 -6.10 1.41
N TYR A 42 3.29 -5.51 1.52
CA TYR A 42 3.06 -4.40 2.45
C TYR A 42 3.06 -4.83 3.91
N ALA A 43 2.59 -6.04 4.23
CA ALA A 43 2.79 -6.64 5.55
C ALA A 43 4.28 -6.72 5.92
N ARG A 44 5.12 -7.19 4.99
CA ARG A 44 6.58 -7.25 5.19
C ARG A 44 7.19 -5.86 5.36
N THR A 45 6.75 -4.87 4.58
CA THR A 45 7.19 -3.48 4.73
C THR A 45 6.90 -2.96 6.13
N LEU A 46 5.70 -3.21 6.65
CA LEU A 46 5.29 -2.79 7.99
C LEU A 46 6.08 -3.51 9.09
N ASP A 47 6.43 -4.78 8.90
CA ASP A 47 7.32 -5.50 9.82
C ASP A 47 8.71 -4.86 9.87
N CYS A 48 9.31 -4.55 8.72
CA CYS A 48 10.60 -3.86 8.66
C CYS A 48 10.54 -2.47 9.28
N TRP A 49 9.45 -1.73 9.08
CA TRP A 49 9.26 -0.42 9.71
C TRP A 49 9.10 -0.53 11.21
N LEU A 50 8.36 -1.52 11.70
CA LEU A 50 8.21 -1.78 13.13
C LEU A 50 9.56 -2.12 13.77
N GLU A 51 10.34 -3.00 13.15
CA GLU A 51 11.68 -3.37 13.64
C GLU A 51 12.60 -2.14 13.74
N ASN A 52 12.69 -1.35 12.67
CA ASN A 52 13.49 -0.12 12.65
C ASN A 52 13.00 0.91 13.68
N TYR A 53 11.69 0.97 13.88
CA TYR A 53 11.07 1.86 14.87
C TYR A 53 11.43 1.46 16.30
N GLU A 54 11.33 0.17 16.64
CA GLU A 54 11.69 -0.32 17.97
C GLU A 54 13.18 -0.09 18.28
N GLN A 55 14.06 -0.30 17.30
CA GLN A 55 15.50 -0.03 17.45
C GLN A 55 15.83 1.43 17.73
N ASN A 56 14.92 2.36 17.43
CA ASN A 56 15.11 3.79 17.61
C ASN A 56 14.05 4.43 18.54
N ALA A 57 13.28 3.61 19.27
CA ALA A 57 12.14 4.10 20.06
C ALA A 57 12.55 5.12 21.13
N ASP A 58 13.76 5.01 21.70
CA ASP A 58 14.28 5.96 22.68
C ASP A 58 14.49 7.36 22.07
N LYS A 59 15.08 7.43 20.87
CA LYS A 59 15.23 8.69 20.14
C LYS A 59 13.87 9.31 19.81
N VAL A 60 12.92 8.48 19.39
CA VAL A 60 11.55 8.94 19.12
C VAL A 60 10.89 9.45 20.40
N ARG A 61 11.11 8.80 21.54
CA ARG A 61 10.61 9.27 22.84
C ARG A 61 11.21 10.61 23.25
N GLU A 62 12.48 10.87 22.97
CA GLU A 62 13.11 12.16 23.23
C GLU A 62 12.55 13.28 22.35
N MET A 63 12.25 12.97 21.09
CA MET A 63 11.65 13.92 20.14
C MET A 63 10.16 14.18 20.41
N PHE A 64 9.47 13.21 21.01
CA PHE A 64 8.02 13.21 21.23
C PHE A 64 7.68 12.83 22.68
N ASP A 65 6.64 12.03 22.90
CA ASP A 65 6.24 11.54 24.22
C ASP A 65 5.96 10.02 24.18
N GLU A 66 5.89 9.40 25.36
CA GLU A 66 5.61 7.97 25.47
C GLU A 66 4.25 7.59 24.86
N SER A 67 3.28 8.50 24.87
CA SER A 67 1.96 8.25 24.28
C SER A 67 2.05 8.14 22.76
N PHE A 68 2.85 8.98 22.11
CA PHE A 68 3.15 8.91 20.69
C PHE A 68 3.86 7.61 20.36
N VAL A 69 4.86 7.23 21.16
CA VAL A 69 5.61 6.00 20.97
C VAL A 69 4.70 4.78 20.93
N ARG A 70 3.81 4.67 21.91
CA ARG A 70 2.85 3.57 22.00
C ARG A 70 1.82 3.58 20.89
N ARG A 71 1.32 4.76 20.48
CA ARG A 71 0.39 4.87 19.35
C ARG A 71 1.04 4.41 18.05
N TRP A 72 2.26 4.86 17.76
CA TRP A 72 2.92 4.51 16.50
C TRP A 72 3.28 3.02 16.43
N ARG A 73 3.78 2.46 17.53
CA ARG A 73 3.98 1.01 17.68
C ARG A 73 2.69 0.23 17.42
N LEU A 74 1.60 0.64 18.06
CA LEU A 74 0.30 -0.01 17.89
C LEU A 74 -0.17 0.05 16.43
N PHE A 75 -0.02 1.21 15.78
CA PHE A 75 -0.37 1.39 14.38
C PHE A 75 0.42 0.46 13.45
N LEU A 76 1.75 0.42 13.58
CA LEU A 76 2.59 -0.43 12.72
C LEU A 76 2.28 -1.91 12.90
N ALA A 77 2.20 -2.38 14.16
CA ALA A 77 1.91 -3.77 14.48
C ALA A 77 0.49 -4.19 14.03
N SER A 78 -0.52 -3.36 14.31
CA SER A 78 -1.90 -3.66 13.91
C SER A 78 -2.09 -3.60 12.41
N SER A 79 -1.40 -2.68 11.71
CA SER A 79 -1.44 -2.59 10.25
C SER A 79 -0.80 -3.84 9.64
N SER A 80 0.36 -4.28 10.11
CA SER A 80 1.00 -5.53 9.63
C SER A 80 0.05 -6.72 9.78
N ALA A 81 -0.54 -6.88 10.97
CA ALA A 81 -1.54 -7.93 11.22
C ALA A 81 -2.78 -7.78 10.32
N GLY A 82 -3.24 -6.55 10.08
CA GLY A 82 -4.34 -6.23 9.18
C GLY A 82 -4.08 -6.69 7.74
N PHE A 83 -2.88 -6.43 7.22
CA PHE A 83 -2.48 -6.94 5.90
C PHE A 83 -2.32 -8.47 5.88
N ARG A 84 -1.92 -9.12 6.98
CA ARG A 84 -1.74 -10.59 7.03
C ARG A 84 -3.06 -11.37 7.18
N TYR A 85 -3.96 -10.88 8.04
CA TYR A 85 -5.07 -11.68 8.56
C TYR A 85 -6.45 -11.04 8.43
N SER A 86 -6.53 -9.79 7.97
CA SER A 86 -7.81 -9.10 7.74
C SER A 86 -8.10 -8.95 6.24
N LEU A 87 -9.11 -8.13 5.92
CA LEU A 87 -9.55 -7.82 4.56
C LEU A 87 -8.77 -6.67 3.90
N THR A 88 -7.74 -6.13 4.55
CA THR A 88 -6.92 -5.06 4.00
C THR A 88 -6.09 -5.56 2.82
N ARG A 89 -6.05 -4.78 1.74
CA ARG A 89 -5.36 -5.12 0.48
C ARG A 89 -4.58 -3.91 -0.01
N LEU A 90 -3.58 -4.16 -0.85
CA LEU A 90 -2.84 -3.13 -1.58
C LEU A 90 -2.84 -3.53 -3.04
N PHE A 91 -3.46 -2.73 -3.89
CA PHE A 91 -3.57 -3.02 -5.31
C PHE A 91 -2.71 -2.06 -6.13
N GLN A 92 -1.99 -2.61 -7.09
CA GLN A 92 -1.48 -1.86 -8.23
C GLN A 92 -2.44 -2.11 -9.40
N MET A 93 -3.00 -1.05 -9.97
CA MET A 93 -3.93 -1.14 -11.10
C MET A 93 -3.32 -0.43 -12.30
N THR A 94 -3.32 -1.11 -13.44
CA THR A 94 -2.87 -0.55 -14.72
C THR A 94 -4.08 -0.30 -15.60
N PHE A 95 -4.09 0.86 -16.26
CA PHE A 95 -5.21 1.29 -17.09
C PHE A 95 -4.73 1.76 -18.46
N THR A 96 -5.64 1.74 -19.44
CA THR A 96 -5.50 2.50 -20.69
C THR A 96 -6.73 3.36 -20.89
N HIS A 97 -6.58 4.50 -21.58
CA HIS A 97 -7.70 5.37 -21.89
C HIS A 97 -8.22 5.08 -23.29
N GLY A 98 -9.51 4.74 -23.39
CA GLY A 98 -10.11 4.30 -24.66
C GLY A 98 -9.59 2.94 -25.15
N LEU A 99 -9.93 2.60 -26.39
CA LEU A 99 -9.54 1.33 -27.00
C LEU A 99 -8.06 1.36 -27.43
N ASN A 100 -7.26 0.43 -26.92
CA ASN A 100 -5.85 0.29 -27.31
C ASN A 100 -5.51 -1.18 -27.65
N ASN A 101 -5.49 -1.48 -28.95
CA ASN A 101 -5.17 -2.82 -29.48
C ASN A 101 -3.66 -3.01 -29.74
N GLN A 102 -2.80 -2.04 -29.38
CA GLN A 102 -1.35 -2.13 -29.57
C GLN A 102 -0.63 -2.72 -28.35
N LEU A 103 -1.36 -3.00 -27.26
CA LEU A 103 -0.80 -3.54 -26.03
C LEU A 103 -0.36 -5.00 -26.21
N PRO A 104 0.76 -5.41 -25.59
CA PRO A 104 1.16 -6.81 -25.57
C PRO A 104 0.06 -7.70 -25.00
N VAL A 105 -0.18 -8.86 -25.63
CA VAL A 105 -1.18 -9.83 -25.17
C VAL A 105 -0.74 -10.61 -23.93
N THR A 106 0.55 -10.55 -23.57
CA THR A 106 1.12 -11.15 -22.36
C THR A 106 1.75 -10.10 -21.46
N ARG A 107 1.92 -10.46 -20.19
CA ARG A 107 2.57 -9.62 -19.16
C ARG A 107 4.09 -9.82 -19.09
N ASP A 108 4.70 -10.47 -20.07
CA ASP A 108 6.12 -10.83 -19.99
C ASP A 108 7.02 -9.61 -19.78
N HIS A 109 6.68 -8.49 -20.42
CA HIS A 109 7.38 -7.21 -20.28
C HIS A 109 7.40 -6.63 -18.84
N VAL A 110 6.46 -7.04 -17.99
CA VAL A 110 6.40 -6.60 -16.58
C VAL A 110 7.43 -7.31 -15.72
N TYR A 111 7.72 -8.58 -16.04
CA TYR A 111 8.60 -9.45 -15.24
C TYR A 111 9.92 -9.77 -15.93
N SER A 112 10.07 -9.41 -17.21
CA SER A 112 11.34 -9.48 -17.91
C SER A 112 12.27 -8.41 -17.38
N HIS A 113 13.37 -8.83 -16.76
CA HIS A 113 14.47 -7.93 -16.46
C HIS A 113 15.16 -7.55 -17.77
N GLU A 114 14.74 -6.47 -18.42
CA GLU A 114 15.72 -5.72 -19.21
C GLU A 114 16.76 -5.22 -18.22
N THR A 115 18.01 -5.67 -18.38
CA THR A 115 19.16 -5.16 -17.64
C THR A 115 19.40 -3.72 -18.08
N SER A 116 18.57 -2.78 -17.63
CA SER A 116 18.95 -1.39 -17.61
C SER A 116 19.93 -1.23 -16.46
N ALA A 117 21.22 -1.21 -16.80
CA ALA A 117 22.27 -0.76 -15.92
C ALA A 117 22.03 0.72 -15.59
N ALA A 118 21.09 0.98 -14.68
CA ALA A 118 20.95 2.27 -14.05
C ALA A 118 22.11 2.39 -13.04
N THR A 119 23.19 3.01 -13.49
CA THR A 119 24.23 3.54 -12.61
C THR A 119 23.57 4.43 -11.57
N PHE A 120 23.70 4.07 -10.29
CA PHE A 120 23.33 4.92 -9.16
C PHE A 120 24.24 6.14 -9.07
#